data_AF-A0A354XWV8-F1
#
_entry.id   AF-A0A354XWV8-F1
#
_cell.length_a   1.000
_cell.length_b   1.000
_cell.length_c   1.000
_cell.angle_alpha   90.00
_cell.angle_beta   90.00
_cell.angle_gamma   90.00
#
_symmetry.space_group_name_H-M   'P 1'
#
loop_
_entity.id
_entity.type
_entity.pdbx_description
1 polymer ?
#
loop_
_entity_poly.entity_id
_entity_poly.type
_entity_poly.pdbx_seq_one_letter_code
_entity_poly.pdbx_strand_id
1 'polypeptide(L)'
;MEFVDILLKRIEGENELKRPVNALICFSKVKTGKALGALMNKMVRFRPDKSSVTLLNLIDAEQAKHIQDENTYKSELFSDIIQLSEANKLSVRTFVKQSENYVEDILRT
;
A
#
# COMPACT_ATOMS: atom_id res chain seq x y z
N MET A 1 32.28 4.58 25.70
CA MET A 1 31.23 5.41 25.07
C MET A 1 30.61 4.69 23.88
N GLU A 2 31.39 4.08 22.96
CA GLU A 2 30.85 3.37 21.77
C GLU A 2 29.72 2.35 22.03
N PHE A 3 29.80 1.53 23.08
CA PHE A 3 28.77 0.52 23.34
C PHE A 3 27.40 1.14 23.70
N VAL A 4 27.42 2.27 24.42
CA VAL A 4 26.21 3.03 24.75
C VAL A 4 25.64 3.67 23.49
N ASP A 5 26.50 4.19 22.61
CA ASP A 5 26.09 4.77 21.32
C ASP A 5 25.50 3.73 20.36
N ILE A 6 26.05 2.51 20.34
CA ILE A 6 25.49 1.38 19.57
C ILE A 6 24.11 0.98 20.12
N LEU A 7 23.95 0.93 21.44
CA LEU A 7 22.65 0.63 22.06
C LEU A 7 21.63 1.75 21.80
N LEU A 8 22.05 3.01 21.91
CA LEU A 8 21.20 4.17 21.61
C LEU A 8 20.76 4.17 20.15
N LYS A 9 21.66 3.93 19.18
CA LYS A 9 21.30 3.79 17.76
C LYS A 9 20.32 2.63 17.50
N ARG A 10 20.43 1.54 18.25
CA ARG A 10 19.52 0.39 18.14
C ARG A 10 18.13 0.72 18.70
N ILE A 11 18.07 1.43 19.83
CA ILE A 11 16.83 1.93 20.45
C ILE A 11 16.19 3.03 19.60
N GLU A 12 16.99 3.90 18.98
CA GLU A 12 16.55 4.91 18.01
C GLU A 12 16.01 4.26 16.73
N GLY A 13 16.66 3.21 16.23
CA GLY A 13 16.15 2.38 15.13
C GLY A 13 14.82 1.68 15.48
N GLU A 14 14.64 1.25 16.73
CA GLU A 14 13.33 0.79 17.22
C GLU A 14 12.29 1.92 17.30
N ASN A 15 12.69 3.17 17.57
CA ASN A 15 11.79 4.32 17.51
C ASN A 15 11.44 4.72 16.06
N GLU A 16 12.31 4.46 15.07
CA GLU A 16 11.94 4.57 13.65
C GLU A 16 10.88 3.54 13.24
N LEU A 17 10.90 2.34 13.85
CA LEU A 17 9.86 1.33 13.68
C LEU A 17 8.50 1.76 14.25
N LYS A 18 8.49 2.71 15.20
CA LYS A 18 7.27 3.25 15.83
C LYS A 18 6.61 4.42 15.08
N ARG A 19 7.07 4.80 13.88
CA ARG A 19 6.35 5.82 13.10
C ARG A 19 5.23 5.18 12.27
N PRO A 20 4.04 5.81 12.19
CA PRO A 20 3.00 5.38 11.25
C PRO A 20 3.54 5.34 9.82
N VAL A 21 3.14 4.33 9.06
CA VAL A 21 3.50 4.22 7.64
C VAL A 21 2.31 4.65 6.80
N ASN A 22 2.58 5.51 5.82
CA ASN A 22 1.63 5.84 4.76
C ASN A 22 2.19 5.27 3.45
N ALA A 23 1.65 4.14 3.03
CA ALA A 23 2.13 3.43 1.85
C ALA A 23 1.28 3.76 0.62
N LEU A 24 1.93 3.94 -0.53
CA LEU A 24 1.29 3.94 -1.85
C LEU A 24 1.76 2.69 -2.61
N ILE A 25 0.80 1.88 -3.06
CA ILE A 25 1.05 0.69 -3.87
C ILE A 25 0.39 0.92 -5.23
N CYS A 26 1.21 1.23 -6.22
CA CYS A 26 0.80 1.35 -7.61
C CYS A 26 1.06 0.04 -8.34
N PHE A 27 0.09 -0.45 -9.09
CA PHE A 27 0.26 -1.67 -9.87
C PHE A 27 -0.65 -1.68 -11.09
N SER A 28 -0.20 -2.29 -12.18
CA SER A 28 -1.04 -2.63 -13.34
C SER A 28 -1.37 -4.11 -13.42
N LYS A 29 -0.54 -4.95 -12.79
CA LYS A 29 -0.75 -6.41 -12.68
C LYS A 29 -1.40 -6.74 -11.35
N VAL A 30 -2.64 -7.21 -11.39
CA VAL A 30 -3.45 -7.56 -10.20
C VAL A 30 -2.71 -8.52 -9.26
N LYS A 31 -2.12 -9.59 -9.79
CA LYS A 31 -1.36 -10.56 -8.97
C LYS A 31 -0.22 -9.90 -8.19
N THR A 32 0.49 -8.97 -8.82
CA THR A 32 1.59 -8.21 -8.20
C THR A 32 1.04 -7.26 -7.14
N GLY A 33 -0.03 -6.52 -7.44
CA GLY A 33 -0.69 -5.64 -6.47
C GLY A 33 -1.14 -6.36 -5.20
N LYS A 34 -1.79 -7.54 -5.34
CA LYS A 34 -2.19 -8.37 -4.21
C LYS A 34 -1.00 -8.87 -3.39
N ALA A 35 0.07 -9.32 -4.04
CA ALA A 35 1.29 -9.76 -3.35
C ALA A 35 1.95 -8.61 -2.56
N LEU A 36 2.02 -7.40 -3.15
CA LEU A 36 2.54 -6.22 -2.48
C LEU A 36 1.67 -5.77 -1.30
N GLY A 37 0.34 -5.81 -1.45
CA GLY A 37 -0.60 -5.52 -0.35
C GLY A 37 -0.45 -6.47 0.83
N ALA A 38 -0.25 -7.76 0.56
CA ALA A 38 0.02 -8.77 1.60
C ALA A 38 1.38 -8.56 2.28
N LEU A 39 2.42 -8.21 1.51
CA LEU A 39 3.75 -7.89 2.04
C LEU A 39 3.69 -6.65 2.95
N MET A 40 3.01 -5.60 2.48
CA MET A 40 2.83 -4.36 3.22
C MET A 40 2.16 -4.60 4.58
N ASN A 41 1.11 -5.43 4.60
CA ASN A 41 0.43 -5.85 5.83
C ASN A 41 1.37 -6.57 6.83
N LYS A 42 2.33 -7.37 6.35
CA LYS A 42 3.34 -7.97 7.22
C LYS A 42 4.32 -6.94 7.78
N MET A 43 4.67 -5.91 7.01
CA MET A 43 5.62 -4.88 7.41
C MET A 43 5.06 -3.91 8.47
N VAL A 44 3.76 -3.61 8.42
CA VAL A 44 3.08 -2.73 9.39
C VAL A 44 2.59 -3.39 10.66
N ARG A 45 2.62 -4.73 10.73
CA ARG A 45 2.18 -5.48 11.91
C ARG A 45 2.80 -5.00 13.23
N PHE A 46 4.02 -4.45 13.17
CA PHE A 46 4.77 -3.99 14.34
C PHE A 46 4.76 -2.46 14.52
N ARG A 47 3.93 -1.74 13.76
CA ARG A 47 3.89 -0.27 13.75
C ARG A 47 2.61 0.25 14.39
N PRO A 48 2.66 1.41 15.08
CA PRO A 48 1.54 1.91 15.87
C PRO A 48 0.36 2.41 15.03
N ASP A 49 -0.74 2.68 15.74
CA ASP A 49 -2.01 3.20 15.22
C ASP A 49 -1.83 4.38 14.26
N LYS A 50 -2.76 4.51 13.29
CA LYS A 50 -2.83 5.53 12.22
C LYS A 50 -1.98 5.28 10.97
N SER A 51 -1.42 4.08 10.79
CA SER A 51 -0.84 3.70 9.50
C SER A 51 -1.93 3.59 8.43
N SER A 52 -1.58 3.91 7.18
CA SER A 52 -2.50 3.88 6.05
C SER A 52 -1.87 3.27 4.80
N VAL A 53 -2.72 2.72 3.94
CA VAL A 53 -2.32 2.19 2.63
C VAL A 53 -3.26 2.74 1.56
N THR A 54 -2.67 3.26 0.50
CA THR A 54 -3.35 3.67 -0.72
C THR A 54 -3.01 2.69 -1.82
N LEU A 55 -4.03 2.10 -2.41
CA LEU A 55 -3.92 1.12 -3.49
C LEU A 55 -4.36 1.79 -4.79
N LEU A 56 -3.46 1.89 -5.76
CA LEU A 56 -3.73 2.49 -7.07
C LEU A 56 -3.53 1.44 -8.16
N ASN A 57 -4.64 1.02 -8.77
CA ASN A 57 -4.61 0.17 -9.95
C ASN A 57 -4.53 1.03 -11.21
N LEU A 58 -3.45 0.87 -11.97
CA LEU A 58 -3.20 1.56 -13.22
C LEU A 58 -3.62 0.64 -14.38
N ILE A 59 -4.63 1.04 -15.12
CA ILE A 59 -5.22 0.24 -16.19
C ILE A 59 -5.00 0.90 -17.56
N ASP A 60 -4.96 0.08 -18.61
CA ASP A 60 -4.99 0.58 -19.98
C ASP A 60 -6.43 0.86 -20.48
N ALA A 61 -6.53 1.44 -21.68
CA ALA A 61 -7.81 1.81 -22.29
C ALA A 61 -8.70 0.59 -22.61
N GLU A 62 -8.12 -0.56 -22.92
CA GLU A 62 -8.89 -1.79 -23.20
C GLU A 62 -9.48 -2.35 -21.91
N GLN A 63 -8.68 -2.42 -20.85
CA GLN A 63 -9.14 -2.80 -19.51
C GLN A 63 -10.25 -1.88 -19.01
N ALA A 64 -10.14 -0.57 -19.23
CA ALA A 64 -11.15 0.40 -18.82
C ALA A 64 -12.51 0.15 -19.51
N LYS A 65 -12.53 -0.25 -20.79
CA LYS A 65 -13.78 -0.58 -21.52
C LYS A 65 -14.53 -1.77 -20.91
N HIS A 66 -13.83 -2.67 -20.23
CA HIS A 66 -14.42 -3.83 -19.58
C HIS A 66 -14.96 -3.54 -18.18
N ILE A 67 -14.70 -2.36 -17.62
CA ILE A 67 -15.21 -1.92 -16.31
C ILE A 67 -16.52 -1.17 -16.53
N GLN A 68 -17.64 -1.83 -16.24
CA GLN A 68 -18.97 -1.21 -16.33
C GLN A 68 -19.29 -0.33 -15.12
N ASP A 69 -18.91 -0.80 -13.93
CA ASP A 69 -19.03 -0.07 -12.67
C ASP A 69 -17.71 -0.11 -11.91
N GLU A 70 -17.12 1.06 -11.72
CA GLU A 70 -15.85 1.21 -11.01
C GLU A 70 -15.96 0.80 -9.54
N ASN A 71 -17.11 0.98 -8.89
CA ASN A 71 -17.29 0.64 -7.48
C ASN A 71 -17.30 -0.87 -7.26
N THR A 72 -18.08 -1.61 -8.07
CA THR A 72 -18.08 -3.07 -8.08
C THR A 72 -16.67 -3.61 -8.37
N TYR A 73 -16.02 -3.08 -9.41
CA TYR A 73 -14.66 -3.48 -9.77
C TYR A 73 -13.66 -3.28 -8.63
N LYS A 74 -13.68 -2.11 -7.97
CA LYS A 74 -12.83 -1.82 -6.80
C LYS A 74 -13.10 -2.79 -5.65
N SER A 75 -14.38 -3.00 -5.32
CA SER A 75 -14.79 -3.89 -4.23
C SER A 75 -14.24 -5.30 -4.45
N GLU A 76 -14.41 -5.85 -5.66
CA GLU A 76 -13.91 -7.18 -6.02
C GLU A 76 -12.37 -7.24 -6.01
N LEU A 77 -11.71 -6.29 -6.67
CA LEU A 77 -10.26 -6.25 -6.82
C LEU A 77 -9.52 -6.18 -5.48
N PHE A 78 -10.01 -5.32 -4.58
CA PHE A 78 -9.32 -4.96 -3.34
C PHE A 78 -9.83 -5.68 -2.09
N SER A 79 -10.93 -6.43 -2.17
CA SER A 79 -11.56 -7.16 -1.06
C SER A 79 -10.55 -7.87 -0.13
N ASP A 80 -9.71 -8.74 -0.68
CA ASP A 80 -8.70 -9.49 0.08
C ASP A 80 -7.74 -8.57 0.85
N ILE A 81 -7.30 -7.47 0.21
CA ILE A 81 -6.31 -6.55 0.80
C ILE A 81 -6.98 -5.69 1.87
N ILE A 82 -8.23 -5.26 1.66
CA ILE A 82 -9.01 -4.51 2.64
C ILE A 82 -9.18 -5.37 3.90
N GLN A 83 -9.60 -6.62 3.76
CA GLN A 83 -9.77 -7.52 4.91
C GLN A 83 -8.47 -7.73 5.70
N LEU A 84 -7.34 -7.91 5.00
CA LEU A 84 -6.02 -8.01 5.65
C LEU A 84 -5.62 -6.72 6.38
N SER A 85 -5.96 -5.57 5.79
CA SER A 85 -5.60 -4.25 6.31
C SER A 85 -6.45 -3.86 7.52
N GLU A 86 -7.73 -4.25 7.55
CA GLU A 86 -8.62 -4.10 8.71
C GLU A 86 -8.10 -4.86 9.92
N ALA A 87 -7.59 -6.09 9.73
CA ALA A 87 -6.99 -6.88 10.81
C ALA A 87 -5.80 -6.17 11.49
N ASN A 88 -5.10 -5.32 10.74
CA ASN A 88 -3.98 -4.49 11.22
C ASN A 88 -4.39 -3.05 11.55
N LYS A 89 -5.70 -2.73 11.57
CA LYS A 89 -6.27 -1.38 11.82
C LYS A 89 -5.70 -0.30 10.90
N LEU A 90 -5.37 -0.65 9.65
CA LEU A 90 -4.90 0.31 8.66
C LEU A 90 -6.07 1.04 8.02
N SER A 91 -5.91 2.35 7.80
CA SER A 91 -6.81 3.07 6.91
C SER A 91 -6.50 2.70 5.45
N VAL A 92 -7.50 2.30 4.68
CA VAL A 92 -7.35 1.89 3.28
C VAL A 92 -8.03 2.89 2.35
N ARG A 93 -7.35 3.25 1.26
CA ARG A 93 -7.92 4.01 0.14
C ARG A 93 -7.66 3.26 -1.17
N THR A 94 -8.65 3.24 -2.06
CA THR A 94 -8.57 2.50 -3.32
C THR A 94 -8.88 3.41 -4.51
N PHE A 95 -8.02 3.34 -5.51
CA PHE A 95 -8.13 4.13 -6.74
C PHE A 95 -7.91 3.23 -7.95
N VAL A 96 -8.58 3.59 -9.04
CA VAL A 96 -8.36 3.03 -10.35
C VAL A 96 -8.14 4.22 -11.28
N LYS A 97 -7.07 4.17 -12.08
CA LYS A 97 -6.73 5.23 -13.01
C LYS A 97 -6.37 4.61 -14.35
N GLN A 98 -7.02 5.07 -15.41
CA GLN A 98 -6.56 4.79 -16.77
C GLN A 98 -5.27 5.58 -17.02
N SER A 99 -4.23 4.88 -17.49
CA SER A 99 -2.90 5.45 -17.69
C SER A 99 -2.27 4.86 -18.94
N GLU A 100 -1.73 5.72 -19.80
CA GLU A 100 -0.94 5.34 -20.97
C GLU A 100 0.56 5.28 -20.66
N ASN A 101 1.00 5.95 -19.58
CA ASN A 101 2.38 5.95 -19.10
C ASN A 101 2.44 5.81 -17.58
N TYR A 102 2.52 4.56 -17.12
CA TYR A 102 2.50 4.23 -15.68
C TYR A 102 3.63 4.91 -14.90
N VAL A 103 4.82 5.05 -15.50
CA VAL A 103 5.99 5.60 -14.81
C VAL A 103 5.82 7.09 -14.56
N GLU A 104 5.42 7.83 -15.59
CA GLU A 104 5.20 9.27 -15.48
C GLU A 104 4.08 9.61 -14.50
N ASP A 105 3.01 8.83 -14.52
CA ASP A 105 1.89 9.01 -13.59
C ASP A 105 2.30 8.78 -12.14
N ILE A 106 3.12 7.77 -11.87
CA ILE A 106 3.65 7.52 -10.52
C ILE A 106 4.54 8.68 -10.07
N LEU A 107 5.39 9.22 -10.93
CA LEU A 107 6.31 10.32 -10.59
C LEU A 107 5.57 11.65 -10.29
N ARG A 108 4.33 11.79 -10.76
CA ARG A 108 3.49 12.98 -10.53
C ARG A 108 2.53 12.82 -9.34
N THR A 109 2.53 11.67 -8.68
CA THR A 109 1.68 11.38 -7.51
C THR A 109 2.37 11.77 -6.22
#